data_AF-A0A4Q5YVS4-F1
#
_entry.id   AF-A0A4Q5YVS4-F1
#
_cell.length_a   1.000
_cell.length_b   1.000
_cell.length_c   1.000
_cell.angle_alpha   90.00
_cell.angle_beta   90.00
_cell.angle_gamma   90.00
#
_symmetry.space_group_name_H-M   'P 1'
#
loop_
_entity.id
_entity.type
_entity.pdbx_description
1 polymer ?
#
loop_
_entity_poly.entity_id
_entity_poly.type
_entity_poly.pdbx_seq_one_letter_code
_entity_poly.pdbx_strand_id
1 'polypeptide(L)'
;MKKIVLLTAVFGFQLSTLFAQQSATLDPRIAEVYTGVPQYTTPAHVAMYEENLGRVEVKHVVPTATENYTLLSSVPLKNKYNQALVYDNGSNFNPAQFNALKYLFSFYPIQDMTYRVDNTEYVIIIHKKP
;
A
#
# COMPACT_ATOMS: atom_id res chain seq x y z
N MET A 1 4.28 70.71 24.90
CA MET A 1 3.20 69.71 25.09
C MET A 1 2.63 69.32 23.73
N LYS A 2 2.47 68.01 23.47
CA LYS A 2 1.51 67.38 22.53
C LYS A 2 1.81 67.55 21.02
N LYS A 3 1.86 66.53 20.16
CA LYS A 3 1.89 65.05 20.22
C LYS A 3 2.55 64.61 18.90
N ILE A 4 3.56 63.74 18.93
CA ILE A 4 4.05 63.05 17.72
C ILE A 4 3.13 61.86 17.49
N VAL A 5 2.43 61.84 16.36
CA VAL A 5 1.66 60.66 15.92
C VAL A 5 2.57 59.85 15.02
N LEU A 6 3.16 58.79 15.58
CA LEU A 6 3.87 57.78 14.83
C LEU A 6 2.83 56.81 14.28
N LEU A 7 2.54 56.90 12.97
CA LEU A 7 1.66 55.94 12.30
C LEU A 7 2.49 54.69 11.97
N THR A 8 2.49 53.73 12.88
CA THR A 8 3.07 52.40 12.64
C THR A 8 2.21 51.65 11.65
N ALA A 9 2.70 51.50 10.41
CA ALA A 9 2.17 50.54 9.46
C ALA A 9 2.52 49.12 9.97
N VAL A 10 1.58 48.49 10.67
CA VAL A 10 1.67 47.05 10.97
C VAL A 10 1.31 46.32 9.68
N PHE A 11 2.33 46.02 8.88
CA PHE A 11 2.21 45.09 7.77
C PHE A 11 1.96 43.71 8.38
N GLY A 12 0.68 43.36 8.52
CA GLY A 12 0.26 42.02 8.91
C GLY A 12 0.67 41.04 7.82
N PHE A 13 1.86 40.46 7.95
CA PHE A 13 2.26 39.29 7.18
C PHE A 13 1.41 38.13 7.72
N GLN A 14 0.21 37.97 7.17
CA GLN A 14 -0.57 36.76 7.34
C GLN A 14 0.22 35.65 6.64
N LEU A 15 1.08 34.98 7.40
CA LEU A 15 1.67 33.72 6.99
C LEU A 15 0.55 32.68 7.10
N SER A 16 -0.38 32.72 6.15
CA SER A 16 -1.35 31.66 5.96
C SER A 16 -0.56 30.43 5.55
N THR A 17 -0.31 29.54 6.51
CA THR A 17 0.09 28.17 6.22
C THR A 17 -1.07 27.53 5.48
N LEU A 18 -1.01 27.61 4.14
CA LEU A 18 -1.77 26.74 3.27
C LEU A 18 -1.21 25.33 3.47
N PHE A 19 -1.59 24.67 4.56
CA PHE A 19 -1.67 23.23 4.54
C PHE A 19 -2.87 22.92 3.64
N ALA A 20 -2.62 22.84 2.34
CA ALA A 20 -3.48 22.10 1.45
C ALA A 20 -3.44 20.66 1.98
N GLN A 21 -4.40 20.31 2.84
CA GLN A 21 -4.68 18.92 3.15
C GLN A 21 -5.35 18.35 1.92
N GLN A 22 -4.52 18.10 0.89
CA GLN A 22 -4.89 17.28 -0.24
C GLN A 22 -5.39 15.99 0.39
N SER A 23 -6.70 15.78 0.32
CA SER A 23 -7.31 14.54 0.77
C SER A 23 -6.73 13.48 -0.16
N ALA A 24 -5.64 12.84 0.24
CA ALA A 24 -5.08 11.75 -0.53
C ALA A 24 -6.22 10.73 -0.65
N THR A 25 -6.71 10.54 -1.87
CA THR A 25 -7.71 9.52 -2.16
C THR A 25 -7.12 8.20 -1.69
N LEU A 26 -7.85 7.48 -0.83
CA LEU A 26 -7.40 6.19 -0.30
C LEU A 26 -6.95 5.29 -1.45
N ASP A 27 -5.77 4.68 -1.34
CA ASP A 27 -5.28 3.74 -2.35
C ASP A 27 -6.36 2.68 -2.64
N PRO A 28 -6.75 2.48 -3.91
CA PRO A 28 -7.83 1.55 -4.26
C PRO A 28 -7.55 0.12 -3.78
N ARG A 29 -6.28 -0.27 -3.62
CA ARG A 29 -5.87 -1.57 -3.08
C ARG A 29 -6.25 -1.72 -1.61
N ILE A 30 -6.19 -0.63 -0.83
CA ILE A 30 -6.63 -0.62 0.58
C ILE A 30 -8.16 -0.67 0.62
N ALA A 31 -8.83 0.13 -0.21
CA ALA A 31 -10.29 0.17 -0.30
C ALA A 31 -10.90 -1.19 -0.69
N GLU A 32 -10.24 -1.93 -1.59
CA GLU A 32 -10.66 -3.27 -2.01
C GLU A 32 -10.72 -4.25 -0.83
N VAL A 33 -9.71 -4.25 0.04
CA VAL A 33 -9.61 -5.23 1.14
C VAL A 33 -10.44 -4.82 2.36
N TYR A 34 -10.51 -3.52 2.66
CA TYR A 34 -11.12 -2.96 3.86
C TYR A 34 -12.42 -2.21 3.58
N THR A 35 -13.21 -2.72 2.63
CA THR A 35 -14.51 -2.13 2.26
C THR A 35 -15.44 -2.01 3.47
N GLY A 36 -16.03 -0.81 3.66
CA GLY A 36 -17.03 -0.56 4.69
C GLY A 36 -16.53 -0.61 6.15
N VAL A 37 -15.22 -0.65 6.40
CA VAL A 37 -14.65 -0.76 7.76
C VAL A 37 -13.69 0.39 8.11
N PRO A 38 -14.20 1.59 8.39
CA PRO A 38 -13.39 2.80 8.57
C PRO A 38 -12.38 2.71 9.73
N GLN A 39 -12.63 1.85 10.72
CA GLN A 39 -11.70 1.60 11.83
C GLN A 39 -10.36 0.98 11.38
N TYR A 40 -10.31 0.37 10.19
CA TYR A 40 -9.08 -0.16 9.57
C TYR A 40 -8.54 0.75 8.46
N THR A 41 -9.12 1.93 8.23
CA THR A 41 -8.62 2.91 7.26
C THR A 41 -8.25 4.23 7.93
N THR A 42 -7.84 4.18 9.20
CA THR A 42 -7.28 5.34 9.89
C THR A 42 -5.90 5.69 9.32
N PRO A 43 -5.40 6.93 9.50
CA PRO A 43 -4.08 7.32 8.97
C PRO A 43 -2.94 6.37 9.36
N ALA A 44 -2.95 5.84 10.58
CA ALA A 44 -1.95 4.88 11.04
C ALA A 44 -2.02 3.54 10.29
N HIS A 45 -3.23 3.03 10.03
CA HIS A 45 -3.41 1.80 9.24
C HIS A 45 -2.99 2.03 7.79
N VAL A 46 -3.38 3.16 7.19
CA VAL A 46 -3.02 3.53 5.81
C VAL A 46 -1.50 3.59 5.66
N ALA A 47 -0.80 4.29 6.55
CA ALA A 47 0.66 4.36 6.52
C ALA A 47 1.32 2.97 6.61
N MET A 48 0.81 2.08 7.46
CA MET A 48 1.29 0.69 7.56
C MET A 48 1.03 -0.10 6.26
N TYR A 49 -0.13 0.06 5.62
CA TYR A 49 -0.44 -0.63 4.36
C TYR A 49 0.39 -0.11 3.20
N GLU A 50 0.61 1.20 3.12
CA GLU A 50 1.48 1.83 2.12
C GLU A 50 2.93 1.38 2.29
N GLU A 51 3.45 1.29 3.52
CA GLU A 51 4.77 0.71 3.80
C GLU A 51 4.87 -0.76 3.31
N ASN A 52 3.83 -1.55 3.55
CA ASN A 52 3.79 -2.94 3.10
C ASN A 52 3.75 -3.05 1.58
N LEU A 53 2.91 -2.25 0.91
CA LEU A 53 2.81 -2.20 -0.54
C LEU A 53 4.10 -1.70 -1.19
N GLY A 54 4.80 -0.75 -0.57
CA GLY A 54 6.07 -0.21 -1.07
C GLY A 54 7.24 -1.22 -1.06
N ARG A 55 7.08 -2.36 -0.38
CA ARG A 55 8.09 -3.44 -0.33
C ARG A 55 7.72 -4.65 -1.19
N VAL A 56 6.62 -4.56 -1.94
CA VAL A 56 6.18 -5.62 -2.85
C VAL A 56 6.73 -5.34 -4.24
N GLU A 57 7.37 -6.33 -4.81
CA GLU A 57 7.82 -6.32 -6.20
C GLU A 57 7.17 -7.46 -6.97
N VAL A 58 6.71 -7.16 -8.19
CA VAL A 58 6.23 -8.17 -9.13
C VAL A 58 7.26 -8.30 -10.25
N LYS A 59 7.85 -9.49 -10.43
CA LYS A 59 8.86 -9.74 -11.44
C LYS A 59 8.44 -10.84 -12.41
N HIS A 60 8.79 -10.67 -13.68
CA HIS A 60 8.76 -11.75 -14.68
C HIS A 60 10.01 -12.61 -14.51
N VAL A 61 9.81 -13.90 -14.21
CA VAL A 61 10.84 -14.91 -13.96
C VAL A 61 10.33 -16.23 -14.52
N VAL A 62 10.94 -16.72 -15.60
CA VAL A 62 10.62 -18.02 -16.20
C VAL A 62 10.91 -19.14 -15.19
N PRO A 63 9.94 -20.05 -14.91
CA PRO A 63 10.14 -21.14 -13.97
C PRO A 63 11.28 -22.08 -14.38
N THR A 64 12.01 -22.59 -13.39
CA THR A 64 13.05 -23.61 -13.60
C THR A 64 12.70 -24.92 -12.92
N ALA A 65 13.26 -26.04 -13.38
CA ALA A 65 13.00 -27.35 -12.80
C ALA A 65 13.43 -27.49 -11.32
N THR A 66 14.34 -26.63 -10.87
CA THR A 66 14.86 -26.59 -9.49
C THR A 66 14.19 -25.52 -8.64
N GLU A 67 13.20 -24.80 -9.17
CA GLU A 67 12.50 -23.75 -8.43
C GLU A 67 11.72 -24.34 -7.25
N ASN A 68 11.81 -23.66 -6.11
CA ASN A 68 11.16 -24.05 -4.85
C ASN A 68 10.38 -22.92 -4.20
N TYR A 69 9.89 -21.95 -4.98
CA TYR A 69 9.09 -20.85 -4.48
C TYR A 69 7.72 -21.34 -3.99
N THR A 70 7.23 -20.73 -2.92
CA THR A 70 5.88 -20.98 -2.40
C THR A 70 4.84 -20.54 -3.43
N LEU A 71 3.79 -21.32 -3.66
CA LEU A 71 2.71 -20.90 -4.56
C LEU A 71 1.87 -19.79 -3.93
N LEU A 72 1.46 -18.81 -4.73
CA LEU A 72 0.58 -17.73 -4.28
C LEU A 72 -0.77 -18.29 -3.80
N SER A 73 -1.30 -19.31 -4.49
CA SER A 73 -2.54 -20.00 -4.10
C SER A 73 -2.49 -20.65 -2.70
N SER A 74 -1.30 -20.98 -2.19
CA SER A 74 -1.14 -21.53 -0.84
C SER A 74 -1.25 -20.46 0.25
N VAL A 75 -1.17 -19.18 -0.10
CA VAL A 75 -1.34 -18.07 0.84
C VAL A 75 -2.83 -17.77 0.97
N PRO A 76 -3.44 -17.87 2.17
CA PRO A 76 -4.88 -17.60 2.30
C PRO A 76 -5.23 -16.14 2.01
N LEU A 77 -6.42 -15.90 1.47
CA LEU A 77 -6.94 -14.54 1.27
C LEU A 77 -7.34 -13.88 2.60
N LYS A 78 -7.13 -12.57 2.70
CA LYS A 78 -7.58 -11.70 3.80
C LYS A 78 -9.04 -11.26 3.58
N ASN A 79 -9.94 -12.21 3.38
CA ASN A 79 -11.33 -11.98 2.97
C ASN A 79 -12.31 -11.69 4.13
N LYS A 80 -11.81 -11.37 5.32
CA LYS A 80 -12.65 -11.11 6.51
C LYS A 80 -13.61 -9.93 6.30
N TYR A 81 -13.17 -8.88 5.61
CA TYR A 81 -13.96 -7.66 5.41
C TYR A 81 -14.51 -7.54 3.98
N ASN A 82 -13.86 -8.16 3.01
CA ASN A 82 -14.38 -8.32 1.66
C ASN A 82 -14.40 -9.81 1.29
N GLN A 83 -15.59 -10.43 1.28
CA GLN A 83 -15.77 -11.84 0.91
C GLN A 83 -15.69 -12.08 -0.61
N ALA A 84 -15.75 -11.01 -1.42
CA ALA A 84 -15.66 -11.10 -2.88
C ALA A 84 -14.21 -11.14 -3.40
N LEU A 85 -13.20 -11.13 -2.51
CA LEU A 85 -11.81 -11.28 -2.92
C LEU A 85 -11.59 -12.65 -3.57
N VAL A 86 -10.88 -12.64 -4.70
CA VAL A 86 -10.50 -13.83 -5.47
C VAL A 86 -8.99 -13.91 -5.64
N TYR A 87 -8.47 -15.13 -5.80
CA TYR A 87 -7.05 -15.35 -6.08
C TYR A 87 -6.67 -14.81 -7.46
N ASP A 88 -5.57 -14.06 -7.52
CA ASP A 88 -4.88 -13.76 -8.78
C ASP A 88 -4.08 -14.99 -9.22
N ASN A 89 -4.45 -15.60 -10.35
CA ASN A 89 -3.78 -16.80 -10.90
C ASN A 89 -3.96 -16.91 -12.42
N GLY A 90 -3.07 -17.67 -13.07
CA GLY A 90 -3.16 -18.04 -14.49
C GLY A 90 -3.49 -16.86 -15.41
N SER A 91 -4.54 -17.02 -16.21
CA SER A 91 -5.01 -15.99 -17.16
C SER A 91 -5.60 -14.75 -16.51
N ASN A 92 -5.96 -14.80 -15.22
CA ASN A 92 -6.55 -13.68 -14.49
C ASN A 92 -5.50 -12.80 -13.83
N PHE A 93 -4.23 -13.21 -13.85
CA PHE A 93 -3.16 -12.44 -13.25
C PHE A 93 -2.78 -11.25 -14.13
N ASN A 94 -2.88 -10.04 -13.56
CA ASN A 94 -2.35 -8.81 -14.16
C ASN A 94 -1.30 -8.19 -13.23
N PRO A 95 0.00 -8.19 -13.60
CA PRO A 95 1.07 -7.67 -12.74
C PRO A 95 0.88 -6.19 -12.39
N ALA A 96 0.27 -5.39 -13.28
CA ALA A 96 0.06 -3.96 -13.05
C ALA A 96 -1.11 -3.66 -12.09
N GLN A 97 -1.96 -4.65 -11.83
CA GLN A 97 -3.13 -4.52 -10.96
C GLN A 97 -3.03 -5.40 -9.71
N PHE A 98 -1.91 -6.08 -9.50
CA PHE A 98 -1.73 -6.98 -8.37
C PHE A 98 -1.86 -6.23 -7.03
N ASN A 99 -2.71 -6.75 -6.15
CA ASN A 99 -2.91 -6.22 -4.80
C ASN A 99 -2.44 -7.22 -3.74
N ALA A 100 -1.25 -6.99 -3.20
CA ALA A 100 -0.67 -7.84 -2.16
C ALA A 100 -1.48 -7.86 -0.85
N LEU A 101 -2.26 -6.82 -0.55
CA LEU A 101 -3.04 -6.76 0.69
C LEU A 101 -4.18 -7.80 0.72
N LYS A 102 -4.58 -8.33 -0.44
CA LYS A 102 -5.56 -9.41 -0.57
C LYS A 102 -5.12 -10.69 0.14
N TYR A 103 -3.82 -10.85 0.41
CA TYR A 103 -3.23 -12.09 0.90
C TYR A 103 -2.75 -11.95 2.34
N LEU A 104 -2.80 -13.05 3.09
CA LEU A 104 -2.20 -13.16 4.43
C LEU A 104 -0.69 -13.41 4.35
N PHE A 105 0.02 -12.53 3.64
CA PHE A 105 1.48 -12.57 3.60
C PHE A 105 2.13 -12.26 4.95
N SER A 106 3.31 -12.84 5.16
CA SER A 106 4.23 -12.33 6.18
C SER A 106 4.92 -11.09 5.64
N PHE A 107 4.33 -9.92 5.89
CA PHE A 107 4.91 -8.65 5.44
C PHE A 107 6.18 -8.27 6.20
N TYR A 108 6.51 -8.89 7.33
CA TYR A 108 7.75 -8.59 8.07
C TYR A 108 8.65 -9.83 8.15
N PRO A 109 9.11 -10.35 7.02
CA PRO A 109 9.94 -11.54 7.02
C PRO A 109 11.39 -11.18 7.42
N ILE A 110 12.13 -12.17 7.93
CA ILE A 110 13.54 -12.02 8.29
C ILE A 110 14.42 -11.86 7.04
N GLN A 111 14.00 -12.48 5.94
CA GLN A 111 14.61 -12.45 4.61
C GLN A 111 13.54 -12.24 3.54
N ASP A 112 13.93 -11.86 2.33
CA ASP A 112 12.98 -11.69 1.24
C ASP A 112 12.21 -12.99 0.99
N MET A 113 10.89 -12.86 0.83
CA MET A 113 10.00 -13.99 0.57
C MET A 113 9.53 -13.92 -0.88
N THR A 114 9.66 -15.01 -1.62
CA THR A 114 9.23 -15.11 -3.03
C THR A 114 8.08 -16.08 -3.16
N TYR A 115 7.04 -15.65 -3.89
CA TYR A 115 5.85 -16.44 -4.17
C TYR A 115 5.65 -16.56 -5.68
N ARG A 116 5.50 -17.78 -6.19
CA ARG A 116 5.16 -18.04 -7.59
C ARG A 116 3.67 -17.85 -7.81
N VAL A 117 3.31 -16.99 -8.77
CA VAL A 117 1.92 -16.89 -9.22
C VAL A 117 1.58 -18.11 -10.05
N ASP A 118 0.60 -18.89 -9.60
CA ASP A 118 0.20 -20.16 -10.18
C ASP A 118 -0.06 -20.08 -11.69
N ASN A 119 0.55 -21.00 -12.45
CA ASN A 119 0.42 -21.11 -13.91
C ASN A 119 0.84 -19.84 -14.69
N THR A 120 1.81 -19.08 -14.17
CA THR A 120 2.39 -17.92 -14.87
C THR A 120 3.91 -17.86 -14.71
N GLU A 121 4.53 -16.98 -15.48
CA GLU A 121 5.95 -16.65 -15.35
C GLU A 121 6.19 -15.46 -14.40
N TYR A 122 5.27 -15.15 -13.49
CA TYR A 122 5.44 -14.07 -12.53
C TYR A 122 5.71 -14.57 -11.12
N VAL A 123 6.53 -13.81 -10.39
CA VAL A 123 6.75 -13.97 -8.95
C VAL A 123 6.43 -12.68 -8.22
N ILE A 124 5.96 -12.83 -6.97
CA ILE A 124 5.77 -11.75 -6.01
C ILE A 124 6.91 -11.84 -5.00
N ILE A 125 7.68 -10.77 -4.84
CA ILE A 125 8.74 -10.67 -3.85
C ILE A 125 8.30 -9.69 -2.78
N ILE A 126 8.40 -10.10 -1.52
CA ILE A 126 8.20 -9.23 -0.36
C ILE A 126 9.56 -9.00 0.25
N HIS A 127 10.09 -7.79 0.06
CA HIS A 127 11.37 -7.42 0.62
C HIS A 127 11.30 -7.29 2.13
N LYS A 128 12.31 -7.79 2.85
CA LYS A 128 12.45 -7.52 4.28
C LYS A 128 12.53 -6.02 4.53
N LYS A 129 12.17 -5.60 5.74
CA LYS A 129 12.41 -4.21 6.15
C LYS A 129 13.93 -3.98 6.24
N PRO A 130 14.45 -2.86 5.68
CA PRO A 130 15.88 -2.52 5.77
C PRO A 130 16.40 -2.48 7.22
#